data_AF-E4YZY8-F1
#
_entry.id   AF-E4YZY8-F1
#
_cell.length_a   1.000
_cell.length_b   1.000
_cell.length_c   1.000
_cell.angle_alpha   90.00
_cell.angle_beta   90.00
_cell.angle_gamma   90.00
#
_symmetry.space_group_name_H-M   'P 1'
#
loop_
_entity.id
_entity.type
_entity.pdbx_description
1 polymer ?
#
loop_
_entity_poly.entity_id
_entity_poly.type
_entity_poly.pdbx_seq_one_letter_code
_entity_poly.pdbx_strand_id
1 'polypeptide(L)'
;MKLLPSIAAVATAWEQPSYADFLKSLAQKKSGWGAPTGRIAALWSLCPALTPPDNGSVVCDMATCALVCDEGFMATGRRRTKCRFNQKRQFFWKKTLAECDTCTDISAAPAGVEKVCSFNALGKKKCQFKCANGEDIQSSGGSFGAITSICTCPRWNDRVCGWNTRKLGKMITDSDVAGFTCPAAPTTTTQAPATTTQAPASTTAQPPASTQGFLF
;
A
#
# COMPACT_ATOMS: atom_id res chain seq x y z
N MET A 1 -60.81 -1.49 -5.04
CA MET A 1 -60.01 -0.90 -3.95
C MET A 1 -58.62 -1.53 -3.99
N LYS A 2 -57.60 -0.82 -4.49
CA LYS A 2 -56.21 -1.29 -4.48
C LYS A 2 -55.48 -0.56 -3.35
N LEU A 3 -55.18 -1.29 -2.28
CA LEU A 3 -54.36 -0.83 -1.16
C LEU A 3 -52.91 -0.69 -1.65
N LEU A 4 -52.38 0.53 -1.65
CA LEU A 4 -50.97 0.79 -1.85
C LEU A 4 -50.22 0.48 -0.53
N PRO A 5 -49.08 -0.23 -0.57
CA PRO A 5 -48.30 -0.48 0.62
C PRO A 5 -47.55 0.79 1.02
N SER A 6 -47.81 1.27 2.23
CA SER A 6 -47.04 2.34 2.88
C SER A 6 -45.63 1.84 3.17
N ILE A 7 -44.64 2.34 2.42
CA ILE A 7 -43.22 2.09 2.68
C ILE A 7 -42.83 2.97 3.89
N ALA A 8 -42.69 2.36 5.06
CA ALA A 8 -42.11 3.03 6.21
C ALA A 8 -40.62 3.31 5.94
N ALA A 9 -40.26 4.58 5.79
CA ALA A 9 -38.88 5.01 5.73
C ALA A 9 -38.22 4.78 7.09
N VAL A 10 -37.40 3.74 7.19
CA VAL A 10 -36.53 3.53 8.36
C VAL A 10 -35.50 4.65 8.34
N ALA A 11 -35.61 5.61 9.27
CA ALA A 11 -34.60 6.65 9.45
C ALA A 11 -33.30 6.00 9.94
N THR A 12 -32.42 5.65 9.02
CA THR A 12 -31.08 5.18 9.37
C THR A 12 -30.33 6.36 10.00
N ALA A 13 -29.84 6.16 11.22
CA ALA A 13 -28.98 7.12 11.87
C ALA A 13 -27.75 7.35 10.96
N TRP A 14 -27.47 8.60 10.61
CA TRP A 14 -26.33 8.92 9.76
C TRP A 14 -25.03 8.44 10.41
N GLU A 15 -24.23 7.70 9.63
CA GLU A 15 -22.90 7.23 10.04
C GLU A 15 -21.82 7.95 9.24
N GLN A 16 -20.72 8.33 9.91
CA GLN A 16 -19.64 9.04 9.25
C GLN A 16 -18.86 8.10 8.33
N PRO A 17 -18.81 8.34 7.00
CA PRO A 17 -18.07 7.48 6.10
C PRO A 17 -16.58 7.55 6.38
N SER A 18 -15.87 6.44 6.14
CA SER A 18 -14.42 6.41 6.18
C SER A 18 -13.83 7.45 5.21
N TYR A 19 -12.57 7.82 5.39
CA TYR A 19 -11.94 8.77 4.46
C TYR A 19 -11.84 8.19 3.05
N ALA A 20 -11.58 6.89 2.91
CA ALA A 20 -11.52 6.23 1.62
C ALA A 20 -12.89 6.21 0.92
N ASP A 21 -13.98 5.97 1.66
CA ASP A 21 -15.32 5.96 1.08
C ASP A 21 -15.80 7.36 0.71
N PHE A 22 -15.38 8.38 1.45
CA PHE A 22 -15.55 9.77 1.05
C PHE A 22 -14.82 10.11 -0.25
N LEU A 23 -13.55 9.70 -0.41
CA LEU A 23 -12.85 9.95 -1.68
C LEU A 23 -13.56 9.27 -2.86
N LYS A 24 -14.07 8.04 -2.65
CA LYS A 24 -14.91 7.36 -3.66
C LYS A 24 -16.20 8.12 -3.94
N SER A 25 -16.87 8.66 -2.92
CA SER A 25 -18.11 9.42 -3.11
C SER A 25 -17.86 10.68 -3.95
N LEU A 26 -16.72 11.35 -3.77
CA LEU A 26 -16.32 12.48 -4.61
C LEU A 26 -16.10 12.07 -6.07
N ALA A 27 -15.38 10.98 -6.32
CA ALA A 27 -15.18 10.45 -7.67
C ALA A 27 -16.51 10.10 -8.36
N GLN A 28 -17.50 9.66 -7.59
CA GLN A 28 -18.86 9.35 -8.05
C GLN A 28 -19.81 10.55 -8.04
N LYS A 29 -19.35 11.76 -7.70
CA LYS A 29 -20.15 12.98 -7.55
C LYS A 29 -21.37 12.80 -6.62
N LYS A 30 -21.25 11.97 -5.58
CA LYS A 30 -22.30 11.69 -4.60
C LYS A 30 -22.27 12.69 -3.44
N SER A 31 -23.45 13.17 -3.05
CA SER A 31 -23.70 13.97 -1.83
C SER A 31 -24.18 13.08 -0.67
N GLY A 32 -24.38 13.68 0.51
CA GLY A 32 -24.87 12.99 1.71
C GLY A 32 -23.77 12.33 2.56
N TRP A 33 -22.50 12.56 2.24
CA TRP A 33 -21.35 12.09 3.02
C TRP A 33 -21.06 12.98 4.23
N GLY A 34 -21.56 14.23 4.19
CA GLY A 34 -21.48 15.22 5.26
C GLY A 34 -22.45 14.92 6.39
N ALA A 35 -22.14 15.39 7.60
CA ALA A 35 -23.03 15.16 8.74
C ALA A 35 -24.30 16.01 8.56
N PRO A 36 -25.50 15.46 8.81
CA PRO A 36 -26.72 16.24 8.70
C PRO A 36 -26.70 17.41 9.68
N THR A 37 -27.42 18.47 9.32
CA THR A 37 -27.66 19.59 10.21
C THR A 37 -28.56 19.18 11.38
N GLY A 38 -28.55 19.95 12.45
CA GLY A 38 -29.39 19.71 13.62
C GLY A 38 -29.18 20.78 14.68
N ARG A 39 -29.58 20.48 15.92
CA ARG A 39 -29.55 21.46 17.02
C ARG A 39 -28.22 22.21 17.19
N ILE A 40 -27.09 21.51 17.03
CA ILE A 40 -25.74 22.08 17.19
C ILE A 40 -25.00 22.17 15.85
N ALA A 41 -25.34 21.32 14.88
CA ALA A 41 -24.68 21.24 13.59
C ALA A 41 -25.37 22.19 12.60
N ALA A 42 -24.66 23.17 12.10
CA ALA A 42 -25.18 24.14 11.14
C ALA A 42 -24.70 23.82 9.73
N LEU A 43 -25.40 24.31 8.71
CA LEU A 43 -24.97 24.18 7.33
C LEU A 43 -23.60 24.84 7.13
N TRP A 44 -22.72 24.21 6.35
CA TRP A 44 -21.34 24.66 6.17
C TRP A 44 -21.22 26.12 5.70
N SER A 45 -22.16 26.58 4.88
CA SER A 45 -22.19 27.93 4.31
C SER A 45 -22.50 29.04 5.31
N LEU A 46 -22.94 28.70 6.53
CA LEU A 46 -23.16 29.65 7.61
C LEU A 46 -21.90 29.93 8.42
N CYS A 47 -20.90 29.05 8.32
CA CYS A 47 -19.60 29.25 8.97
C CYS A 47 -18.67 30.13 8.12
N PRO A 48 -17.62 30.73 8.71
CA PRO A 48 -16.61 31.47 7.96
C PRO A 48 -16.03 30.63 6.82
N ALA A 49 -15.76 31.26 5.67
CA ALA A 49 -15.15 30.57 4.53
C ALA A 49 -13.83 29.91 4.94
N LEU A 50 -13.61 28.67 4.49
CA LEU A 50 -12.36 27.95 4.70
C LEU A 50 -11.42 28.25 3.53
N THR A 51 -10.20 28.69 3.84
CA THR A 51 -9.13 28.81 2.84
C THR A 51 -8.60 27.41 2.53
N PRO A 52 -8.56 26.98 1.27
CA PRO A 52 -7.85 25.77 0.88
C PRO A 52 -6.35 25.88 1.20
N PRO A 53 -5.71 24.82 1.69
CA PRO A 53 -4.26 24.80 1.86
C PRO A 53 -3.55 24.62 0.52
N ASP A 54 -2.23 24.82 0.51
CA ASP A 54 -1.41 24.45 -0.65
C ASP A 54 -1.50 22.94 -0.92
N ASN A 55 -1.51 22.56 -2.20
CA ASN A 55 -1.59 21.18 -2.66
C ASN A 55 -2.84 20.43 -2.13
N GLY A 56 -3.95 21.15 -1.97
CA GLY A 56 -5.20 20.57 -1.55
C GLY A 56 -6.40 21.47 -1.78
N SER A 57 -7.57 20.88 -1.56
CA SER A 57 -8.87 21.53 -1.69
C SER A 57 -9.77 21.21 -0.51
N VAL A 58 -10.76 22.07 -0.27
CA VAL A 58 -11.78 21.84 0.76
C VAL A 58 -13.12 21.63 0.07
N VAL A 59 -13.74 20.47 0.32
CA VAL A 59 -15.05 20.12 -0.21
C VAL A 59 -16.04 20.02 0.95
N CYS A 60 -17.22 20.63 0.79
CA CYS A 60 -18.22 20.71 1.85
C CYS A 60 -19.53 20.03 1.45
N ASP A 61 -20.16 19.40 2.43
CA ASP A 61 -21.48 18.78 2.32
C ASP A 61 -22.20 18.84 3.67
N MET A 62 -23.46 19.26 3.66
CA MET A 62 -24.27 19.46 4.86
C MET A 62 -23.54 20.28 5.94
N ALA A 63 -23.34 19.74 7.14
CA ALA A 63 -22.62 20.42 8.22
C ALA A 63 -21.11 20.13 8.25
N THR A 64 -20.54 19.42 7.26
CA THR A 64 -19.16 18.95 7.28
C THR A 64 -18.37 19.48 6.08
N CYS A 65 -17.16 19.98 6.33
CA CYS A 65 -16.16 20.18 5.29
C CYS A 65 -15.00 19.21 5.47
N ALA A 66 -14.43 18.76 4.36
CA ALA A 66 -13.34 17.81 4.30
C ALA A 66 -12.20 18.36 3.44
N LEU A 67 -10.98 18.19 3.94
CA LEU A 67 -9.75 18.42 3.19
C LEU A 67 -9.50 17.22 2.26
N VAL A 68 -9.21 17.53 1.00
CA VAL A 68 -8.76 16.61 -0.03
C VAL A 68 -7.39 17.08 -0.48
N CYS A 69 -6.34 16.34 -0.15
CA CYS A 69 -5.01 16.65 -0.67
C CYS A 69 -4.87 16.16 -2.11
N ASP A 70 -4.05 16.86 -2.88
CA ASP A 70 -3.71 16.50 -4.24
C ASP A 70 -2.94 15.16 -4.29
N GLU A 71 -2.86 14.56 -5.47
CA GLU A 71 -2.12 13.32 -5.66
C GLU A 71 -0.66 13.50 -5.26
N GLY A 72 -0.15 12.56 -4.45
CA GLY A 72 1.17 12.64 -3.85
C GLY A 72 1.25 13.42 -2.54
N PHE A 73 0.16 14.03 -2.07
CA PHE A 73 0.11 14.79 -0.81
C PHE A 73 -0.82 14.14 0.22
N MET A 74 -0.52 14.40 1.50
CA MET A 74 -1.17 13.77 2.64
C MET A 74 -1.43 14.79 3.73
N ALA A 75 -2.64 14.72 4.30
CA ALA A 75 -2.98 15.64 5.36
C ALA A 75 -2.10 15.42 6.61
N THR A 76 -1.51 16.50 7.09
CA THR A 76 -0.68 16.56 8.30
C THR A 76 -1.51 16.62 9.58
N GLY A 77 -2.82 16.30 9.53
CA GLY A 77 -3.65 16.41 10.73
C GLY A 77 -5.11 16.01 10.53
N ARG A 78 -6.02 16.92 10.89
CA ARG A 78 -7.48 16.71 10.80
C ARG A 78 -7.95 16.97 9.39
N ARG A 79 -8.60 15.95 8.80
CA ARG A 79 -9.14 16.01 7.43
C ARG A 79 -10.58 16.47 7.36
N ARG A 80 -11.28 16.60 8.49
CA ARG A 80 -12.68 17.00 8.53
C ARG A 80 -12.95 17.95 9.67
N THR A 81 -13.84 18.89 9.41
CA THR A 81 -14.40 19.80 10.41
C THR A 81 -15.91 19.90 10.25
N LYS A 82 -16.61 20.25 11.32
CA LYS A 82 -18.06 20.42 11.33
C LYS A 82 -18.41 21.87 11.67
N CYS A 83 -19.28 22.48 10.88
CA CYS A 83 -19.86 23.77 11.19
C CYS A 83 -20.83 23.61 12.36
N ARG A 84 -20.70 24.48 13.35
CA ARG A 84 -21.53 24.46 14.56
C ARG A 84 -22.01 25.84 14.88
N PHE A 85 -23.15 25.90 15.56
CA PHE A 85 -23.66 27.12 16.14
C PHE A 85 -23.63 27.05 17.67
N ASN A 86 -23.23 28.15 18.30
CA ASN A 86 -23.40 28.39 19.73
C ASN A 86 -23.63 29.89 19.94
N GLN A 87 -24.58 30.28 20.79
CA GLN A 87 -24.86 31.68 21.13
C GLN A 87 -23.60 32.52 21.45
N LYS A 88 -22.59 31.94 22.09
CA LYS A 88 -21.35 32.66 22.44
C LYS A 88 -20.37 32.84 21.28
N ARG A 89 -20.31 31.89 20.34
CA ARG A 89 -19.31 31.84 19.25
C ARG A 89 -19.91 32.09 17.87
N GLN A 90 -21.23 32.27 17.82
CA GLN A 90 -22.02 32.25 16.59
C GLN A 90 -21.70 30.99 15.76
N PHE A 91 -21.63 31.10 14.44
CA PHE A 91 -21.22 30.01 13.56
C PHE A 91 -19.70 29.83 13.58
N PHE A 92 -19.23 28.61 13.87
CA PHE A 92 -17.81 28.32 13.96
C PHE A 92 -17.47 26.89 13.53
N TRP A 93 -16.25 26.70 13.06
CA TRP A 93 -15.69 25.38 12.78
C TRP A 93 -15.27 24.69 14.07
N LYS A 94 -15.76 23.47 14.31
CA LYS A 94 -15.41 22.69 15.50
C LYS A 94 -13.89 22.49 15.64
N LYS A 95 -13.19 22.34 14.53
CA LYS A 95 -11.74 22.08 14.45
C LYS A 95 -11.14 22.77 13.23
N THR A 96 -9.87 23.14 13.33
CA THR A 96 -9.07 23.57 12.17
C THR A 96 -8.76 22.37 11.29
N LEU A 97 -8.84 22.55 9.97
CA LEU A 97 -8.32 21.59 9.01
C LEU A 97 -6.78 21.63 9.02
N ALA A 98 -6.16 20.56 8.54
CA ALA A 98 -4.71 20.50 8.40
C ALA A 98 -4.26 20.99 7.03
N GLU A 99 -2.94 21.10 6.88
CA GLU A 99 -2.27 21.28 5.61
C GLU A 99 -2.06 19.95 4.88
N CYS A 100 -1.63 20.03 3.63
CA CYS A 100 -1.22 18.90 2.80
C CYS A 100 0.29 18.94 2.57
N ASP A 101 0.96 17.82 2.85
CA ASP A 101 2.42 17.72 2.72
C ASP A 101 2.80 16.37 2.09
N THR A 102 4.04 16.26 1.60
CA THR A 102 4.53 15.09 0.86
C THR A 102 5.84 14.58 1.43
N CYS A 103 6.28 13.43 0.94
CA CYS A 103 7.61 12.91 1.22
C CYS A 103 8.55 13.35 0.11
N THR A 104 9.77 13.74 0.51
CA THR A 104 10.92 13.80 -0.39
C THR A 104 11.07 12.46 -1.09
N ASP A 105 11.38 12.46 -2.38
CA ASP A 105 11.53 11.22 -3.12
C ASP A 105 12.75 10.44 -2.62
N ILE A 106 12.60 9.12 -2.49
CA ILE A 106 13.70 8.23 -2.10
C ILE A 106 14.73 8.23 -3.23
N SER A 107 16.01 8.31 -2.87
CA SER A 107 17.16 8.16 -3.75
C SER A 107 17.16 6.84 -4.55
N ALA A 108 18.04 6.74 -5.55
CA ALA A 108 18.15 5.54 -6.39
C ALA A 108 18.38 4.27 -5.55
N ALA A 109 17.82 3.15 -6.00
CA ALA A 109 18.09 1.86 -5.37
C ALA A 109 19.52 1.39 -5.68
N PRO A 110 20.13 0.60 -4.78
CA PRO A 110 21.47 0.04 -4.99
C PRO A 110 21.48 -0.96 -6.16
N ALA A 111 22.68 -1.28 -6.65
CA ALA A 111 22.87 -2.21 -7.76
C ALA A 111 22.19 -3.57 -7.49
N GLY A 112 21.48 -4.09 -8.49
CA GLY A 112 20.72 -5.34 -8.39
C GLY A 112 19.32 -5.20 -7.77
N VAL A 113 18.96 -4.05 -7.20
CA VAL A 113 17.61 -3.76 -6.69
C VAL A 113 16.86 -2.85 -7.66
N GLU A 114 15.71 -3.31 -8.12
CA GLU A 114 14.76 -2.51 -8.89
C GLU A 114 13.87 -1.69 -7.94
N LYS A 115 13.70 -0.39 -8.26
CA LYS A 115 12.77 0.51 -7.59
C LYS A 115 11.71 1.00 -8.55
N VAL A 116 10.45 0.70 -8.25
CA VAL A 116 9.29 1.19 -9.01
C VAL A 116 8.43 2.04 -8.09
N CYS A 117 8.33 3.34 -8.38
CA CYS A 117 7.49 4.27 -7.65
C CYS A 117 6.24 4.64 -8.47
N SER A 118 5.08 4.64 -7.80
CA SER A 118 3.78 4.96 -8.38
C SER A 118 2.83 5.52 -7.32
N PHE A 119 1.63 5.92 -7.71
CA PHE A 119 0.57 6.29 -6.77
C PHE A 119 -0.33 5.09 -6.47
N ASN A 120 -0.79 4.97 -5.22
CA ASN A 120 -1.79 3.97 -4.87
C ASN A 120 -3.22 4.46 -5.17
N ALA A 121 -4.22 3.61 -4.96
CA ALA A 121 -5.63 3.97 -5.18
C ALA A 121 -6.17 5.12 -4.29
N LEU A 122 -5.40 5.56 -3.29
CA LEU A 122 -5.71 6.72 -2.45
C LEU A 122 -4.85 7.94 -2.82
N GLY A 123 -4.17 7.93 -3.97
CA GLY A 123 -3.30 9.00 -4.44
C GLY A 123 -2.01 9.16 -3.64
N LYS A 124 -1.59 8.19 -2.84
CA LYS A 124 -0.34 8.30 -2.06
C LYS A 124 0.84 7.76 -2.85
N LYS A 125 1.99 8.43 -2.73
CA LYS A 125 3.27 7.91 -3.24
C LYS A 125 3.55 6.53 -2.62
N LYS A 126 3.90 5.57 -3.47
CA LYS A 126 4.23 4.18 -3.13
C LYS A 126 5.47 3.79 -3.93
N CYS A 127 6.54 3.37 -3.26
CA CYS A 127 7.69 2.75 -3.92
C CYS A 127 7.75 1.26 -3.55
N GLN A 128 8.02 0.43 -4.55
CA GLN A 128 8.25 -0.99 -4.40
C GLN A 128 9.67 -1.32 -4.81
N PHE A 129 10.37 -2.06 -3.96
CA PHE A 129 11.71 -2.55 -4.17
C PHE A 129 11.65 -4.06 -4.37
N LYS A 130 12.36 -4.58 -5.38
CA LYS A 130 12.56 -6.01 -5.64
C LYS A 130 13.97 -6.26 -6.16
N CYS A 131 14.50 -7.47 -5.98
CA CYS A 131 15.74 -7.83 -6.66
C CYS A 131 15.47 -8.12 -8.14
N ALA A 132 16.33 -7.61 -9.02
CA ALA A 132 16.22 -7.79 -10.47
C ALA A 132 16.37 -9.28 -10.88
N ASN A 133 17.10 -10.06 -10.09
CA ASN A 133 17.27 -11.50 -10.29
C ASN A 133 16.12 -12.36 -9.75
N GLY A 134 15.08 -11.75 -9.17
CA GLY A 134 13.92 -12.45 -8.63
C GLY A 134 14.10 -13.02 -7.21
N GLU A 135 15.29 -12.91 -6.63
CA GLU A 135 15.57 -13.34 -5.26
C GLU A 135 14.95 -12.41 -4.21
N ASP A 136 14.92 -12.86 -2.96
CA ASP A 136 14.49 -12.03 -1.85
C ASP A 136 15.51 -10.93 -1.51
N ILE A 137 15.02 -9.71 -1.33
CA ILE A 137 15.82 -8.59 -0.79
C ILE A 137 16.22 -8.89 0.64
N GLN A 138 17.51 -8.77 0.93
CA GLN A 138 18.05 -8.75 2.28
C GLN A 138 18.11 -7.31 2.80
N SER A 139 17.59 -7.10 4.01
CA SER A 139 17.61 -5.82 4.72
C SER A 139 17.84 -6.08 6.21
N SER A 140 18.09 -5.02 7.00
CA SER A 140 18.36 -5.06 8.45
C SER A 140 17.27 -5.70 9.34
N GLY A 141 16.22 -6.28 8.74
CA GLY A 141 15.11 -6.97 9.43
C GLY A 141 14.72 -8.30 8.80
N GLY A 142 15.49 -8.82 7.84
CA GLY A 142 15.26 -10.13 7.22
C GLY A 142 15.25 -10.13 5.68
N SER A 143 14.75 -11.24 5.15
CA SER A 143 14.61 -11.56 3.73
C SER A 143 13.17 -11.30 3.27
N PHE A 144 13.00 -10.56 2.17
CA PHE A 144 11.69 -10.20 1.65
C PHE A 144 11.63 -10.24 0.12
N GLY A 145 10.69 -10.99 -0.47
CA GLY A 145 10.49 -10.98 -1.92
C GLY A 145 10.08 -9.63 -2.54
N ALA A 146 9.66 -8.66 -1.71
CA ALA A 146 9.55 -7.26 -2.10
C ALA A 146 9.42 -6.39 -0.85
N ILE A 147 9.99 -5.20 -0.87
CA ILE A 147 9.77 -4.17 0.16
C ILE A 147 8.86 -3.09 -0.43
N THR A 148 7.81 -2.69 0.29
CA THR A 148 6.90 -1.63 -0.15
C THR A 148 6.86 -0.53 0.89
N SER A 149 7.11 0.68 0.42
CA SER A 149 7.16 1.90 1.21
C SER A 149 6.08 2.85 0.72
N ILE A 150 5.28 3.38 1.64
CA ILE A 150 4.19 4.30 1.32
C ILE A 150 4.45 5.61 2.05
N CYS A 151 4.38 6.73 1.34
CA CYS A 151 4.47 8.04 1.98
C CYS A 151 3.28 8.23 2.94
N THR A 152 3.56 8.61 4.18
CA THR A 152 2.54 8.87 5.20
C THR A 152 2.99 9.91 6.22
N CYS A 153 2.04 10.62 6.82
CA CYS A 153 2.28 11.59 7.90
C CYS A 153 1.59 11.10 9.20
N PRO A 154 2.20 10.11 9.88
CA PRO A 154 1.56 9.38 10.97
C PRO A 154 1.42 10.22 12.25
N ARG A 155 0.44 9.87 13.10
CA ARG A 155 0.19 10.57 14.37
C ARG A 155 1.31 10.43 15.39
N TRP A 156 1.98 9.28 15.40
CA TRP A 156 2.99 8.96 16.41
C TRP A 156 4.32 9.70 16.19
N ASN A 157 4.51 10.35 15.04
CA ASN A 157 5.71 11.11 14.69
C ASN A 157 5.40 12.58 14.42
N ASP A 158 4.53 13.19 15.25
CA ASP A 158 4.14 14.60 15.13
C ASP A 158 3.69 15.04 13.74
N ARG A 159 3.14 14.09 12.95
CA ARG A 159 2.66 14.34 11.59
C ARG A 159 3.73 14.74 10.59
N VAL A 160 5.01 14.48 10.89
CA VAL A 160 6.09 14.58 9.91
C VAL A 160 5.94 13.48 8.88
N CYS A 161 5.91 13.86 7.60
CA CYS A 161 5.74 12.93 6.49
C CYS A 161 7.02 12.13 6.24
N GLY A 162 6.88 10.83 5.99
CA GLY A 162 7.99 9.94 5.69
C GLY A 162 7.54 8.63 5.07
N TRP A 163 8.51 7.87 4.56
CA TRP A 163 8.28 6.61 3.86
C TRP A 163 8.08 5.47 4.83
N ASN A 164 6.82 5.15 5.12
CA ASN A 164 6.47 4.08 6.03
C ASN A 164 6.55 2.71 5.34
N THR A 165 7.39 1.83 5.89
CA THR A 165 7.64 0.50 5.37
C THR A 165 7.20 -0.54 6.39
N ARG A 166 5.98 -1.07 6.20
CA ARG A 166 5.35 -1.98 7.17
C ARG A 166 6.20 -3.22 7.48
N LYS A 167 6.87 -3.79 6.48
CA LYS A 167 7.72 -4.98 6.66
C LYS A 167 8.95 -4.73 7.53
N LEU A 168 9.44 -3.48 7.56
CA LEU A 168 10.57 -3.08 8.38
C LEU A 168 10.13 -2.42 9.70
N GLY A 169 8.83 -2.26 9.91
CA GLY A 169 8.26 -1.68 11.13
C GLY A 169 8.61 -0.20 11.37
N LYS A 170 9.19 0.50 10.39
CA LYS A 170 9.72 1.85 10.55
C LYS A 170 9.48 2.74 9.33
N MET A 171 9.69 4.05 9.52
CA MET A 171 9.89 4.95 8.39
C MET A 171 11.34 4.82 7.91
N ILE A 172 11.52 4.60 6.60
CA ILE A 172 12.82 4.39 6.00
C ILE A 172 13.39 5.69 5.43
N THR A 173 14.71 5.75 5.41
CA THR A 173 15.52 6.81 4.82
C THR A 173 16.29 6.28 3.62
N ASP A 174 16.99 7.16 2.90
CA ASP A 174 17.87 6.75 1.81
C ASP A 174 18.98 5.80 2.28
N SER A 175 19.49 5.97 3.51
CA SER A 175 20.48 5.06 4.09
C SER A 175 19.93 3.65 4.29
N ASP A 176 18.66 3.51 4.64
CA ASP A 176 18.02 2.19 4.77
C ASP A 176 17.89 1.51 3.40
N VAL A 177 17.57 2.28 2.37
CA VAL A 177 17.44 1.77 1.00
C VAL A 177 18.80 1.39 0.41
N ALA A 178 19.84 2.16 0.70
CA ALA A 178 21.21 1.83 0.32
C ALA A 178 21.69 0.52 0.97
N GLY A 179 21.13 0.14 2.12
CA GLY A 179 21.40 -1.13 2.79
C GLY A 179 20.66 -2.34 2.19
N PHE A 180 19.82 -2.16 1.18
CA PHE A 180 19.17 -3.29 0.50
C PHE A 180 20.17 -4.03 -0.37
N THR A 181 20.19 -5.36 -0.23
CA THR A 181 21.07 -6.22 -1.02
C THR A 181 20.31 -7.39 -1.61
N CYS A 182 20.81 -7.90 -2.72
CA CYS A 182 20.27 -9.07 -3.39
C CYS A 182 21.32 -10.17 -3.35
N PRO A 183 20.97 -11.40 -2.93
CA PRO A 183 21.88 -12.51 -3.02
C PRO A 183 22.19 -12.78 -4.51
N ALA A 184 23.35 -13.39 -4.78
CA ALA A 184 23.65 -13.86 -6.12
C ALA A 184 22.56 -14.83 -6.57
N ALA A 185 22.17 -14.77 -7.85
CA ALA A 185 21.26 -15.77 -8.39
C ALA A 185 21.88 -17.15 -8.18
N PRO A 186 21.12 -18.17 -7.75
CA PRO A 186 21.64 -19.52 -7.67
C PRO A 186 22.12 -19.91 -9.06
N THR A 187 23.42 -20.09 -9.23
CA THR A 187 23.97 -20.74 -10.41
C THR A 187 23.44 -22.17 -10.40
N THR A 188 22.37 -22.41 -11.16
CA THR A 188 21.94 -23.76 -11.50
C THR A 188 23.08 -24.41 -12.27
N THR A 189 23.99 -25.05 -11.54
CA THR A 189 24.93 -25.98 -12.13
C THR A 189 24.12 -27.21 -12.47
N THR A 190 23.47 -27.19 -13.63
CA THR A 190 23.03 -28.42 -14.27
C THR A 190 24.29 -29.21 -14.55
N GLN A 191 24.73 -30.06 -13.61
CA GLN A 191 25.62 -31.16 -13.94
C GLN A 191 24.86 -31.99 -14.97
N ALA A 192 25.31 -31.92 -16.22
CA ALA A 192 24.97 -32.93 -17.19
C ALA A 192 25.29 -34.31 -16.57
N PRO A 193 24.40 -35.31 -16.69
CA PRO A 193 24.74 -36.67 -16.28
C PRO A 193 26.07 -37.05 -16.94
N ALA A 194 27.03 -37.51 -16.14
CA ALA A 194 28.29 -38.01 -16.68
C ALA A 194 27.97 -39.16 -17.65
N THR A 195 28.16 -38.94 -18.94
CA THR A 195 28.06 -40.00 -19.95
C THR A 195 29.28 -40.90 -19.78
N THR A 196 29.13 -41.97 -19.00
CA THR A 196 30.13 -43.02 -18.91
C THR A 196 30.09 -43.83 -20.21
N THR A 197 30.94 -43.49 -21.17
CA THR A 197 31.23 -44.36 -22.31
C THR A 197 32.03 -45.56 -21.80
N GLN A 198 31.34 -46.64 -21.44
CA GLN A 198 31.99 -47.94 -21.25
C GLN A 198 32.46 -48.46 -22.60
N ALA A 199 33.77 -48.68 -22.73
CA ALA A 199 34.35 -49.41 -23.85
C ALA A 199 33.88 -50.88 -23.81
N PRO A 200 33.57 -51.51 -24.96
CA PRO A 200 33.13 -52.89 -24.99
C PRO A 200 34.26 -53.83 -24.56
N ALA A 201 33.98 -54.64 -23.54
CA ALA A 201 34.83 -55.74 -23.10
C ALA A 201 34.94 -56.79 -24.20
N SER A 202 36.17 -57.14 -24.55
CA SER A 202 36.51 -58.16 -25.55
C SER A 202 36.35 -59.55 -24.93
N THR A 203 35.36 -60.31 -25.40
CA THR A 203 35.12 -61.70 -24.98
C THR A 203 36.03 -62.64 -25.76
N THR A 204 37.05 -63.23 -25.12
CA THR A 204 37.75 -64.40 -25.64
C THR A 204 37.16 -65.65 -24.99
N ALA A 205 36.39 -66.41 -25.78
CA ALA A 205 35.80 -67.67 -25.36
C ALA A 205 36.86 -68.79 -25.37
N GLN A 206 36.97 -69.49 -24.25
CA GLN A 206 37.77 -70.70 -24.07
C GLN A 206 36.90 -71.94 -24.42
N PRO A 207 37.41 -72.92 -25.18
CA PRO A 207 36.62 -74.09 -25.62
C PRO A 207 36.45 -75.14 -24.50
N PRO A 208 35.35 -75.93 -24.53
CA PRO A 208 35.06 -76.93 -23.51
C PRO A 208 35.89 -78.21 -23.69
N ALA A 209 36.35 -78.76 -22.56
CA ALA A 209 37.03 -80.04 -22.47
C ALA A 209 36.02 -81.20 -22.44
N SER A 210 36.20 -82.15 -23.36
CA SER A 210 35.48 -83.42 -23.46
C SER A 210 36.02 -84.42 -22.44
N THR A 211 35.15 -85.07 -21.66
CA THR A 211 35.53 -86.24 -20.86
C THR A 211 34.69 -87.43 -21.30
N GLN A 212 35.33 -88.37 -22.01
CA GLN A 212 34.83 -89.70 -22.27
C GLN A 212 35.12 -90.61 -21.06
N GLY A 213 34.16 -91.44 -20.69
CA GLY A 213 34.29 -92.43 -19.62
C GLY A 213 35.09 -93.67 -20.03
N PHE A 214 35.58 -94.41 -19.03
CA PHE A 214 35.93 -95.81 -19.15
C PHE A 214 35.58 -96.58 -17.87
N LEU A 215 35.08 -97.79 -18.10
CA LEU A 215 34.61 -98.81 -17.17
C LEU A 215 35.76 -99.49 -16.42
N PHE A 216 35.45 -100.00 -15.22
CA PHE A 216 35.89 -101.30 -14.71
C PHE A 216 34.71 -101.96 -14.00
#